data_AF-A0A836IIQ7-F1
#
_entry.id   AF-A0A836IIQ7-F1
#
_cell.length_a   1.000
_cell.length_b   1.000
_cell.length_c   1.000
_cell.angle_alpha   90.00
_cell.angle_beta   90.00
_cell.angle_gamma   90.00
#
_symmetry.space_group_name_H-M   'P 1'
#
loop_
_entity.id
_entity.type
_entity.pdbx_description
1 polymer ?
#
loop_
_entity_poly.entity_id
_entity_poly.type
_entity_poly.pdbx_seq_one_letter_code
_entity_poly.pdbx_strand_id
1 'polypeptide(L)'
;MNDIYAKRLAQTTMFHQLMRTHGTLWAATQVTKEKLDLAFVKEEMMRVNGRRAMPLLIGAAAKENLNDTHLVHLSEHCAWSESARAFAVQRQTPLTQHIASMGRMAETITQAKTTATSQLLFNEHMARVDGISEFEEEPIIEDKDNS
;
A
#
# COMPACT_ATOMS: atom_id res chain seq x y z
N MET A 1 -3.25 -1.31 -22.27
CA MET A 1 -2.48 -0.06 -22.34
C MET A 1 -2.47 0.69 -21.00
N ASN A 2 -2.83 0.03 -19.89
CA ASN A 2 -3.15 0.71 -18.63
C ASN A 2 -1.93 1.31 -17.94
N ASP A 3 -0.77 0.65 -18.00
CA ASP A 3 0.44 1.19 -17.35
C ASP A 3 0.89 2.53 -17.93
N ILE A 4 0.61 2.77 -19.22
CA ILE A 4 0.91 4.04 -19.89
C ILE A 4 0.00 5.14 -19.33
N TYR A 5 -1.30 4.86 -19.16
CA TYR A 5 -2.26 5.79 -18.57
C TYR A 5 -1.98 6.03 -17.09
N ALA A 6 -1.74 4.96 -16.33
CA ALA A 6 -1.38 5.01 -14.91
C ALA A 6 -0.14 5.89 -14.69
N LYS A 7 0.90 5.76 -15.53
CA LYS A 7 2.10 6.61 -15.44
C LYS A 7 1.79 8.09 -15.68
N ARG A 8 0.92 8.41 -16.65
CA ARG A 8 0.54 9.80 -16.92
C ARG A 8 -0.27 10.40 -15.77
N LEU A 9 -1.22 9.62 -15.22
CA LEU A 9 -1.99 10.03 -14.05
C LEU A 9 -1.09 10.19 -12.82
N ALA A 10 -0.11 9.31 -12.63
CA ALA A 10 0.89 9.40 -11.55
C ALA A 10 1.64 10.72 -11.61
N GLN A 11 2.10 11.15 -12.80
CA GLN A 11 2.84 12.40 -12.96
C GLN A 11 2.03 13.62 -12.48
N THR A 12 0.75 13.67 -12.84
CA THR A 12 -0.14 14.75 -12.41
C THR A 12 -0.41 14.70 -10.90
N THR A 13 -0.76 13.52 -10.40
CA THR A 13 -1.12 13.34 -8.98
C THR A 13 0.06 13.57 -8.04
N MET A 14 1.28 13.15 -8.41
CA MET A 14 2.48 13.37 -7.60
C MET A 14 2.74 14.85 -7.32
N PHE A 15 2.47 15.74 -8.27
CA PHE A 15 2.59 17.18 -8.04
C PHE A 15 1.52 17.68 -7.05
N HIS A 16 0.27 17.21 -7.18
CA HIS A 16 -0.77 17.51 -6.20
C HIS A 16 -0.42 17.00 -4.79
N GLN A 17 0.16 15.81 -4.68
CA GLN A 17 0.62 15.30 -3.39
C GLN A 17 1.81 16.07 -2.84
N LEU A 18 2.73 16.51 -3.69
CA LEU A 18 3.83 17.37 -3.29
C LEU A 18 3.33 18.69 -2.68
N MET A 19 2.31 19.32 -3.28
CA MET A 19 1.76 20.58 -2.74
C MET A 19 1.30 20.46 -1.29
N ARG A 20 0.72 19.31 -0.88
CA ARG A 20 0.32 19.09 0.52
C ARG A 20 1.48 18.68 1.43
N THR A 21 2.43 17.87 0.96
CA THR A 21 3.53 17.39 1.81
C THR A 21 4.71 18.34 1.88
N HIS A 22 4.81 19.32 0.99
CA HIS A 22 5.94 20.24 0.94
C HIS A 22 6.19 20.98 2.26
N GLY A 23 5.14 21.36 2.98
CA GLY A 23 5.28 22.00 4.29
C GLY A 23 6.01 21.12 5.30
N THR A 24 5.66 19.83 5.35
CA THR A 24 6.31 18.83 6.21
C THR A 24 7.77 18.62 5.81
N LEU A 25 8.04 18.45 4.51
CA LEU A 25 9.40 18.25 4.00
C LEU A 25 10.28 19.48 4.26
N TRP A 26 9.76 20.66 4.00
CA TRP A 26 10.46 21.91 4.25
C TRP A 26 10.79 22.08 5.74
N ALA A 27 9.83 21.86 6.63
CA ALA A 27 10.06 21.91 8.07
C ALA A 27 11.13 20.90 8.53
N ALA A 28 11.10 19.67 8.01
CA ALA A 28 12.11 18.65 8.33
C ALA A 28 13.52 19.10 7.91
N THR A 29 13.69 19.63 6.70
CA THR A 29 15.01 20.09 6.21
C THR A 29 15.58 21.27 7.00
N GLN A 30 14.74 22.11 7.62
CA GLN A 30 15.22 23.16 8.52
C GLN A 30 15.87 22.60 9.78
N VAL A 31 15.44 21.42 10.25
CA VAL A 31 15.99 20.74 11.42
C VAL A 31 17.17 19.86 11.04
N THR A 32 17.00 19.00 10.02
CA THR A 32 18.03 18.04 9.58
C THR A 32 19.18 18.70 8.81
N LYS A 33 18.99 19.95 8.36
CA LYS A 33 19.94 20.72 7.53
C LYS A 33 20.26 20.07 6.19
N GLU A 34 19.38 19.18 5.73
CA GLU A 34 19.45 18.60 4.40
C GLU A 34 18.99 19.61 3.33
N LYS A 35 19.43 19.38 2.09
CA LYS A 35 19.07 20.24 0.98
C LYS A 35 17.72 19.79 0.40
N LEU A 36 16.73 20.68 0.42
CA LEU A 36 15.45 20.47 -0.26
C LEU A 36 15.60 20.71 -1.77
N ASP A 37 15.96 19.66 -2.51
CA ASP A 37 16.05 19.68 -3.97
C ASP A 37 15.21 18.56 -4.63
N LEU A 38 15.24 18.51 -5.96
CA LEU A 38 14.49 17.50 -6.72
C LEU A 38 14.92 16.07 -6.37
N ALA A 39 16.18 15.84 -6.02
CA ALA A 39 16.67 14.52 -5.67
C ALA A 39 16.05 14.07 -4.33
N PHE A 40 16.00 14.96 -3.34
CA PHE A 40 15.33 14.72 -2.07
C PHE A 40 13.84 14.41 -2.26
N VAL A 41 13.13 15.25 -3.03
CA VAL A 41 11.69 15.06 -3.30
C VAL A 41 11.44 13.75 -4.05
N LYS A 42 12.29 13.42 -5.02
CA LYS A 42 12.18 12.18 -5.78
C LYS A 42 12.41 10.97 -4.88
N GLU A 43 13.39 11.01 -3.99
CA GLU A 43 13.64 9.94 -3.04
C GLU A 43 12.42 9.72 -2.13
N GLU A 44 11.84 10.78 -1.58
CA GLU A 44 10.66 10.61 -0.73
C GLU A 44 9.47 10.04 -1.49
N MET A 45 9.22 10.54 -2.69
CA MET A 45 8.15 10.00 -3.53
C MET A 45 8.43 8.55 -3.97
N MET A 46 9.69 8.16 -4.14
CA MET A 46 10.07 6.77 -4.43
C MET A 46 9.83 5.87 -3.21
N ARG A 47 10.09 6.35 -2.00
CA ARG A 47 9.84 5.61 -0.77
C ARG A 47 8.35 5.36 -0.54
N VAL A 48 7.54 6.39 -0.73
CA VAL A 48 6.07 6.33 -0.57
C VAL A 48 5.43 5.45 -1.64
N ASN A 49 5.75 5.66 -2.92
CA ASN A 49 5.04 5.00 -4.02
C ASN A 49 5.66 3.64 -4.41
N GLY A 50 6.96 3.49 -4.22
CA GLY A 50 7.78 2.36 -4.67
C GLY A 50 7.78 1.15 -3.74
N ARG A 51 6.67 0.89 -3.06
CA ARG A 51 6.51 -0.29 -2.19
C ARG A 51 6.42 -1.58 -3.00
N ARG A 52 7.07 -2.62 -2.50
CA ARG A 52 7.15 -3.93 -3.14
C ARG A 52 6.55 -4.99 -2.22
N ALA A 53 5.53 -5.69 -2.71
CA ALA A 53 5.09 -6.89 -2.02
C ALA A 53 6.13 -8.00 -2.20
N MET A 54 6.74 -8.39 -1.08
CA MET A 54 7.60 -9.56 -0.97
C MET A 54 6.77 -10.85 -1.05
N PRO A 55 7.40 -12.04 -1.15
CA PRO A 55 6.68 -13.30 -1.07
C PRO A 55 5.91 -13.40 0.26
N LEU A 56 4.58 -13.26 0.22
CA LEU A 56 3.72 -13.21 1.41
C LEU A 56 3.65 -14.52 2.21
N LEU A 57 4.25 -15.60 1.69
CA LEU A 57 4.52 -16.83 2.44
C LEU A 57 5.51 -16.59 3.59
N ILE A 58 6.41 -15.61 3.45
CA ILE A 58 7.33 -15.21 4.51
C ILE A 58 6.55 -14.33 5.49
N GLY A 59 6.32 -14.84 6.71
CA GLY A 59 5.55 -14.12 7.73
C GLY A 59 6.10 -12.72 8.07
N ALA A 60 7.42 -12.52 7.97
CA ALA A 60 8.03 -11.20 8.17
C ALA A 60 7.61 -10.18 7.08
N ALA A 61 7.46 -10.63 5.83
CA ALA A 61 6.98 -9.78 4.75
C ALA A 61 5.51 -9.38 4.92
N ALA A 62 4.69 -10.27 5.47
CA ALA A 62 3.27 -10.00 5.72
C ALA A 62 3.01 -9.11 6.95
N LYS A 63 4.03 -8.85 7.77
CA LYS A 63 3.95 -8.02 8.99
C LYS A 63 4.59 -6.63 8.82
N GLU A 64 4.97 -6.27 7.60
CA GLU A 64 5.63 -4.99 7.31
C GLU A 64 4.59 -3.88 7.20
N ASN A 65 4.63 -2.92 8.14
CA ASN A 65 3.58 -1.90 8.31
C ASN A 65 4.09 -0.46 8.01
N LEU A 66 5.31 -0.29 7.51
CA LEU A 66 5.86 1.06 7.26
C LEU A 66 5.08 1.79 6.15
N ASN A 67 4.51 1.01 5.23
CA ASN A 67 3.70 1.51 4.12
C ASN A 67 2.29 1.96 4.52
N ASP A 68 1.83 1.65 5.73
CA ASP A 68 0.46 1.93 6.19
C ASP A 68 0.39 3.13 7.15
N THR A 69 1.41 3.99 7.12
CA THR A 69 1.43 5.22 7.91
C THR A 69 0.56 6.31 7.29
N HIS A 70 0.03 7.22 8.12
CA HIS A 70 -0.84 8.31 7.66
C HIS A 70 -0.20 9.17 6.58
N LEU A 71 1.08 9.51 6.72
CA LEU A 71 1.77 10.34 5.73
C LEU A 71 1.91 9.61 4.40
N VAL A 72 2.19 8.30 4.40
CA VAL A 72 2.30 7.50 3.18
C VAL A 72 0.95 7.43 2.45
N HIS A 73 -0.14 7.15 3.15
CA HIS A 73 -1.49 7.21 2.54
C HIS A 73 -1.84 8.60 2.00
N LEU A 74 -1.43 9.65 2.71
CA LEU A 74 -1.55 11.05 2.29
C LEU A 74 -0.40 11.51 1.38
N SER A 75 0.37 10.66 0.74
CA SER A 75 1.34 11.11 -0.26
C SER A 75 1.45 10.18 -1.46
N GLU A 76 0.86 8.99 -1.35
CA GLU A 76 0.77 8.04 -2.42
C GLU A 76 -0.10 8.56 -3.58
N HIS A 77 0.33 8.25 -4.81
CA HIS A 77 -0.46 8.49 -6.02
C HIS A 77 -1.48 7.36 -6.26
N CYS A 78 -2.57 7.63 -6.97
CA CYS A 78 -3.59 6.60 -7.27
C CYS A 78 -3.25 5.69 -8.47
N ALA A 79 -2.06 5.76 -9.07
CA ALA A 79 -1.75 5.00 -10.28
C ALA A 79 -1.82 3.47 -10.13
N TRP A 80 -1.78 2.96 -8.89
CA TRP A 80 -1.95 1.54 -8.61
C TRP A 80 -3.39 1.06 -8.85
N SER A 81 -4.40 1.93 -8.80
CA SER A 81 -5.81 1.57 -9.04
C SER A 81 -6.13 1.42 -10.53
N GLU A 82 -5.43 2.16 -11.39
CA GLU A 82 -5.60 2.14 -12.85
C GLU A 82 -4.99 0.89 -13.54
N SER A 83 -3.93 0.35 -12.96
CA SER A 83 -3.25 -0.84 -13.48
C SER A 83 -3.23 -1.97 -12.46
N ALA A 84 -3.97 -3.04 -12.75
CA ALA A 84 -3.97 -4.26 -11.94
C ALA A 84 -2.56 -4.86 -11.73
N ARG A 85 -1.64 -4.64 -12.68
CA ARG A 85 -0.25 -5.06 -12.53
C ARG A 85 0.52 -4.18 -11.54
N ALA A 86 0.28 -2.87 -11.56
CA ALA A 86 0.85 -1.95 -10.56
C ALA A 86 0.30 -2.28 -9.16
N PHE A 87 -1.01 -2.56 -9.04
CA PHE A 87 -1.61 -3.10 -7.83
C PHE A 87 -0.90 -4.37 -7.34
N ALA A 88 -0.68 -5.34 -8.24
CA ALA A 88 0.01 -6.59 -7.91
C ALA A 88 1.50 -6.39 -7.54
N VAL A 89 2.16 -5.34 -8.01
CA VAL A 89 3.53 -5.00 -7.59
C VAL A 89 3.56 -4.50 -6.16
N GLN A 90 2.61 -3.62 -5.80
CA GLN A 90 2.53 -3.04 -4.47
C GLN A 90 2.00 -4.02 -3.42
N ARG A 91 1.04 -4.89 -3.77
CA ARG A 91 0.36 -5.79 -2.81
C ARG A 91 0.40 -7.29 -3.13
N GLN A 92 0.60 -7.72 -4.37
CA GLN A 92 0.23 -9.04 -4.96
C GLN A 92 -1.22 -9.17 -5.44
N THR A 93 -1.46 -10.17 -6.29
CA THR A 93 -2.78 -10.53 -6.81
C THR A 93 -3.72 -10.99 -5.68
N PRO A 94 -5.02 -10.62 -5.70
CA PRO A 94 -5.95 -10.90 -4.60
C PRO A 94 -5.99 -12.38 -4.18
N LEU A 95 -6.07 -13.30 -5.14
CA LEU A 95 -6.06 -14.74 -4.87
C LEU A 95 -4.77 -15.19 -4.15
N THR A 96 -3.62 -14.64 -4.54
CA THR A 96 -2.32 -15.01 -3.98
C THR A 96 -2.18 -14.56 -2.54
N GLN A 97 -2.80 -13.45 -2.15
CA GLN A 97 -2.84 -13.00 -0.75
C GLN A 97 -3.58 -14.00 0.14
N HIS A 98 -4.77 -14.43 -0.29
CA HIS A 98 -5.59 -15.42 0.44
C HIS A 98 -4.94 -16.81 0.48
N ILE A 99 -4.26 -17.24 -0.60
CA ILE A 99 -3.52 -18.52 -0.58
C ILE A 99 -2.26 -18.41 0.29
N ALA A 100 -1.59 -17.25 0.31
CA ALA A 100 -0.41 -17.04 1.15
C ALA A 100 -0.75 -17.01 2.64
N SER A 101 -1.92 -16.48 3.05
CA SER A 101 -2.37 -16.54 4.44
C SER A 101 -2.61 -17.98 4.91
N MET A 102 -3.23 -18.82 4.06
CA MET A 102 -3.33 -20.26 4.29
C MET A 102 -1.95 -20.92 4.35
N GLY A 103 -1.05 -20.59 3.41
CA GLY A 103 0.29 -21.18 3.33
C GLY A 103 1.20 -20.87 4.52
N ARG A 104 1.02 -19.72 5.17
CA ARG A 104 1.74 -19.34 6.40
C ARG A 104 0.99 -19.70 7.68
N MET A 105 -0.08 -20.50 7.57
CA MET A 105 -0.94 -20.93 8.68
C MET A 105 -1.56 -19.78 9.49
N ALA A 106 -1.77 -18.62 8.86
CA ALA A 106 -2.49 -17.50 9.48
C ALA A 106 -4.01 -17.63 9.34
N GLU A 107 -4.49 -18.46 8.39
CA GLU A 107 -5.91 -18.66 8.10
C GLU A 107 -6.21 -20.17 7.95
N THR A 108 -7.44 -20.59 8.25
CA THR A 108 -7.85 -21.99 8.01
C THR A 108 -8.08 -22.25 6.52
N ILE A 109 -7.87 -23.50 6.08
CA ILE A 109 -8.11 -23.92 4.68
C ILE A 109 -9.56 -23.63 4.26
N THR A 110 -10.51 -23.85 5.16
CA THR A 110 -11.95 -23.63 4.92
C THR A 110 -12.28 -22.16 4.72
N GLN A 111 -11.74 -21.27 5.55
CA GLN A 111 -11.94 -19.83 5.42
C GLN A 111 -11.29 -19.29 4.16
N ALA A 112 -10.01 -19.63 3.91
CA ALA A 112 -9.30 -19.24 2.70
C ALA A 112 -10.00 -19.73 1.42
N LYS A 113 -10.56 -20.95 1.42
CA LYS A 113 -11.36 -21.46 0.29
C LYS A 113 -12.64 -20.65 0.07
N THR A 114 -13.26 -20.18 1.15
CA THR A 114 -14.52 -19.43 1.09
C THR A 114 -14.28 -18.03 0.49
N THR A 115 -13.21 -17.35 0.92
CA THR A 115 -12.84 -16.02 0.41
C THR A 115 -12.22 -16.06 -0.98
N ALA A 116 -11.56 -17.15 -1.36
CA ALA A 116 -10.95 -17.33 -2.69
C ALA A 116 -11.95 -17.58 -3.84
N THR A 117 -13.25 -17.36 -3.63
CA THR A 117 -14.25 -17.45 -4.71
C THR A 117 -14.11 -16.28 -5.68
N SER A 118 -14.29 -16.54 -6.98
CA SER A 118 -14.05 -15.52 -8.02
C SER A 118 -14.95 -14.30 -7.87
N GLN A 119 -16.19 -14.49 -7.40
CA GLN A 119 -17.13 -13.40 -7.15
C GLN A 119 -16.63 -12.47 -6.03
N LEU A 120 -16.15 -13.03 -4.92
CA LEU A 120 -15.61 -12.23 -3.82
C LEU A 120 -14.33 -11.51 -4.24
N LEU A 121 -13.40 -12.20 -4.88
CA LEU A 121 -12.14 -11.61 -5.32
C LEU A 121 -12.36 -10.43 -6.29
N PHE A 122 -13.36 -10.54 -7.17
CA PHE A 122 -13.73 -9.45 -8.07
C PHE A 122 -14.29 -8.25 -7.29
N ASN A 123 -15.27 -8.48 -6.42
CA ASN A 123 -15.91 -7.43 -5.63
C ASN A 123 -14.92 -6.73 -4.69
N GLU A 124 -14.07 -7.49 -3.99
CA GLU A 124 -12.99 -6.96 -3.13
C GLU A 124 -12.01 -6.11 -3.94
N HIS A 125 -11.62 -6.57 -5.13
CA HIS A 125 -10.68 -5.82 -5.96
C HIS A 125 -11.28 -4.51 -6.46
N MET A 126 -12.53 -4.51 -6.92
CA MET A 126 -13.22 -3.30 -7.36
C MET A 126 -13.45 -2.32 -6.21
N ALA A 127 -13.92 -2.80 -5.05
CA ALA A 127 -14.09 -1.97 -3.86
C ALA A 127 -12.77 -1.30 -3.46
N ARG A 128 -11.65 -2.02 -3.48
CA ARG A 128 -10.31 -1.47 -3.20
C ARG A 128 -9.86 -0.43 -4.23
N VAL A 129 -10.17 -0.63 -5.52
CA VAL A 129 -9.85 0.32 -6.60
C VAL A 129 -10.63 1.63 -6.41
N ASP A 130 -11.89 1.54 -5.97
CA ASP A 130 -12.76 2.69 -5.71
C ASP A 130 -12.49 3.37 -4.35
N GLY A 131 -11.64 2.78 -3.51
CA GLY A 131 -11.35 3.28 -2.16
C GLY A 131 -12.46 3.01 -1.14
N ILE A 132 -13.32 2.03 -1.42
CA ILE A 132 -14.40 1.58 -0.54
C ILE A 132 -13.89 0.39 0.28
N SER A 133 -13.87 0.53 1.59
CA SER A 133 -13.52 -0.56 2.51
C SER A 133 -14.31 -0.44 3.80
N GLU A 134 -14.43 -1.57 4.48
CA GLU A 134 -14.90 -1.63 5.86
C GLU A 134 -13.77 -1.19 6.79
N PHE A 135 -14.09 -0.36 7.78
CA PHE A 135 -13.14 0.13 8.76
C PHE A 135 -13.56 -0.33 10.15
N GLU A 136 -12.75 -1.18 10.75
CA GLU A 136 -12.83 -1.47 12.18
C GLU A 136 -12.02 -0.39 12.92
N GLU A 137 -12.70 0.66 13.40
CA GLU A 137 -12.07 1.84 14.01
C GLU A 137 -11.29 1.48 15.28
N GLU A 138 -11.76 0.48 16.02
CA GLU A 138 -11.09 -0.06 17.20
C GLU A 138 -10.51 -1.44 16.87
N PRO A 139 -9.24 -1.51 16.42
CA PRO A 139 -8.60 -2.79 16.15
C PRO A 139 -8.32 -3.52 17.46
N ILE A 140 -8.49 -4.84 17.47
CA ILE A 140 -8.03 -5.68 18.57
C ILE A 140 -6.50 -5.74 18.51
N ILE A 141 -5.86 -4.90 19.31
CA ILE A 141 -4.43 -5.02 19.58
C ILE A 141 -4.31 -6.09 20.65
N GLU A 142 -3.84 -7.28 20.28
CA GLU A 142 -3.43 -8.27 21.28
C GLU A 142 -2.35 -7.61 22.13
N ASP A 143 -2.72 -7.21 23.36
CA ASP A 143 -1.76 -6.74 24.34
C ASP A 143 -0.68 -7.80 24.46
N LYS A 144 0.56 -7.43 24.15
CA LYS A 144 1.72 -8.20 24.56
C LYS A 144 1.81 -8.11 26.07
N ASP A 145 0.94 -8.83 26.75
CA ASP A 145 1.01 -9.05 28.18
C ASP A 145 2.31 -9.80 28.49
N ASN A 146 3.21 -9.06 29.15
CA ASN A 146 4.08 -9.49 30.22
C ASN A 146 4.87 -10.80 30.02
N SER A 147 6.13 -10.64 29.61
CA SER A 147 7.24 -11.49 30.06
C SER A 147 8.50 -10.65 30.22
#